data_AF-A0A964ARP2-F1
#
_entry.id   AF-A0A964ARP2-F1
#
_cell.length_a   1.000
_cell.length_b   1.000
_cell.length_c   1.000
_cell.angle_alpha   90.00
_cell.angle_beta   90.00
_cell.angle_gamma   90.00
#
_symmetry.space_group_name_H-M   'P 1'
#
loop_
_entity.id
_entity.type
_entity.pdbx_description
1 polymer ?
#
loop_
_entity_poly.entity_id
_entity_poly.type
_entity_poly.pdbx_seq_one_letter_code
_entity_poly.pdbx_strand_id
1 'polypeptide(L)'
;MTALLALLPFALATQVTWDSAPCPVGDANARVFYKASGNTHGGWDSDLANYSTQGQWREYAISTCPDTLYSVYGFDMDKPLDDATAAAVTARLDALRKQYKLDAETIETWERYLVAGEVYKVLKKDPRFLAQLYLEASWAARDMAVGVYVGLEGPVAARELLDQGEKELLRQLPPRERKVLLHNLARVAHRGGFNADRDRYLKLFEQVGDLDADEQAALDTFRRVADTIEPQLQRLAVEQLKAYLASDPDDPVEVARATYLLADLARRLDQPRQAAQGYALVLTMSEAPPELRELSAFLGSLLDGEAP
;
A
#
# COMPACT_ATOMS: atom_id res chain seq x y z
N MET A 1 -26.68 -39.31 22.12
CA MET A 1 -26.19 -37.92 22.22
C MET A 1 -24.76 -37.90 21.71
N THR A 2 -24.60 -37.65 20.42
CA THR A 2 -23.29 -37.61 19.75
C THR A 2 -22.94 -36.14 19.61
N ALA A 3 -21.94 -35.68 20.37
CA ALA A 3 -21.45 -34.31 20.28
C ALA A 3 -20.74 -34.14 18.93
N LEU A 4 -21.34 -33.34 18.05
CA LEU A 4 -20.69 -32.82 16.85
C LEU A 4 -19.61 -31.84 17.33
N LEU A 5 -18.34 -32.25 17.30
CA LEU A 5 -17.22 -31.33 17.40
C LEU A 5 -17.26 -30.46 16.14
N ALA A 6 -17.73 -29.23 16.27
CA ALA A 6 -17.58 -28.21 15.25
C ALA A 6 -16.08 -27.90 15.12
N LEU A 7 -15.44 -28.46 14.10
CA LEU A 7 -14.16 -27.98 13.59
C LEU A 7 -14.41 -26.59 13.03
N LEU A 8 -14.36 -25.58 13.88
CA LEU A 8 -14.21 -24.21 13.42
C LEU A 8 -12.90 -24.17 12.61
N PRO A 9 -12.93 -23.74 11.34
CA PRO A 9 -11.70 -23.51 10.61
C PRO A 9 -10.95 -22.43 11.39
N PHE A 10 -9.86 -22.82 12.05
CA PHE A 10 -8.88 -21.88 12.53
C PHE A 10 -8.42 -21.13 11.28
N ALA A 11 -8.90 -19.91 11.11
CA ALA A 11 -8.46 -19.01 10.05
C ALA A 11 -6.97 -18.80 10.29
N LEU A 12 -6.15 -19.56 9.55
CA LEU A 12 -4.71 -19.59 9.76
C LEU A 12 -4.15 -18.20 9.47
N ALA A 13 -3.28 -17.78 10.38
CA ALA A 13 -2.48 -16.57 10.36
C ALA A 13 -1.81 -16.30 8.99
N THR A 14 -1.32 -15.08 8.79
CA THR A 14 -0.19 -14.91 7.86
C THR A 14 1.00 -15.65 8.49
N GLN A 15 1.21 -16.89 8.08
CA GLN A 15 2.34 -17.68 8.55
C GLN A 15 3.51 -17.47 7.60
N VAL A 16 4.64 -17.11 8.18
CA VAL A 16 5.88 -16.87 7.44
C VAL A 16 6.92 -17.87 7.92
N THR A 17 7.55 -18.56 6.97
CA THR A 17 8.79 -19.30 7.19
C THR A 17 9.94 -18.53 6.56
N TRP A 18 11.18 -18.82 6.94
CA TRP A 18 12.33 -18.18 6.34
C TRP A 18 13.50 -19.15 6.18
N ASP A 19 14.28 -18.91 5.14
CA ASP A 19 15.57 -19.53 4.89
C ASP A 19 16.65 -18.45 4.71
N SER A 20 17.90 -18.89 4.63
CA SER A 20 19.05 -18.02 4.35
C SER A 20 19.49 -18.24 2.90
N ALA A 21 19.63 -17.17 2.13
CA ALA A 21 20.15 -17.21 0.76
C ALA A 21 21.39 -16.32 0.63
N PRO A 22 22.38 -16.71 -0.19
CA PRO A 22 23.54 -15.88 -0.45
C PRO A 22 23.14 -14.60 -1.17
N CYS A 23 23.78 -13.49 -0.80
CA CYS A 23 23.59 -12.22 -1.49
C CYS A 23 24.22 -12.25 -2.89
N PRO A 24 23.49 -11.86 -3.96
CA PRO A 24 24.07 -11.78 -5.31
C PRO A 24 25.21 -10.76 -5.45
N VAL A 25 25.28 -9.81 -4.52
CA VAL A 25 26.38 -8.84 -4.40
C VAL A 25 26.83 -8.76 -2.94
N GLY A 26 28.15 -8.88 -2.71
CA GLY A 26 28.76 -8.98 -1.37
C GLY A 26 28.89 -10.42 -0.88
N ASP A 27 29.38 -10.58 0.35
CA ASP A 27 29.71 -11.90 0.95
C ASP A 27 28.69 -12.36 2.01
N ALA A 28 27.65 -11.57 2.26
CA ALA A 28 26.63 -11.85 3.28
C ALA A 28 25.54 -12.81 2.80
N ASN A 29 24.70 -13.22 3.75
CA ASN A 29 23.43 -13.88 3.45
C ASN A 29 22.26 -12.97 3.81
N ALA A 30 21.17 -13.08 3.05
CA ALA A 30 19.89 -12.44 3.34
C ALA A 30 18.88 -13.45 3.90
N ARG A 31 17.97 -12.98 4.75
CA ARG A 31 16.78 -13.74 5.12
C ARG A 31 15.79 -13.68 3.97
N VAL A 32 15.39 -14.86 3.49
CA VAL A 32 14.35 -15.02 2.47
C VAL A 32 13.12 -15.60 3.12
N PHE A 33 12.04 -14.82 3.10
CA PHE A 33 10.77 -15.23 3.69
C PHE A 33 9.89 -15.93 2.65
N TYR A 34 9.07 -16.88 3.10
CA TYR A 34 8.06 -17.55 2.29
C TYR A 34 6.70 -17.43 2.96
N LYS A 35 5.68 -17.09 2.17
CA LYS A 35 4.30 -17.06 2.62
C LYS A 35 3.74 -18.48 2.69
N ALA A 36 3.62 -19.04 3.89
CA ALA A 36 3.03 -20.35 4.09
C ALA A 36 1.50 -20.31 3.99
N SER A 37 0.88 -19.25 4.52
CA SER A 37 -0.56 -19.01 4.43
C SER A 37 -0.88 -17.51 4.57
N GLY A 38 -2.11 -17.13 4.26
CA GLY A 38 -2.64 -15.80 4.56
C GLY A 38 -4.16 -15.76 4.36
N ASN A 39 -4.79 -14.71 4.88
CA ASN A 39 -6.22 -14.44 4.71
C ASN A 39 -6.46 -12.99 4.26
N THR A 40 -7.66 -12.69 3.80
CA THR A 40 -8.08 -11.33 3.42
C THR A 40 -9.10 -10.73 4.39
N HIS A 41 -9.19 -11.27 5.62
CA HIS A 41 -10.20 -10.85 6.60
C HIS A 41 -9.99 -9.43 7.16
N GLY A 42 -8.83 -8.81 6.89
CA GLY A 42 -8.59 -7.38 7.17
C GLY A 42 -9.21 -6.44 6.13
N GLY A 43 -9.90 -6.99 5.13
CA GLY A 43 -10.52 -6.24 4.05
C GLY A 43 -9.51 -5.74 3.01
N TRP A 44 -9.92 -4.74 2.25
CA TRP A 44 -9.15 -4.19 1.13
C TRP A 44 -9.44 -2.70 0.91
N ASP A 45 -8.52 -1.99 0.27
CA ASP A 45 -8.58 -0.54 0.04
C ASP A 45 -8.95 -0.21 -1.41
N SER A 46 -9.31 1.04 -1.70
CA SER A 46 -9.72 1.43 -3.07
C SER A 46 -8.68 1.16 -4.15
N ASP A 47 -7.39 1.13 -3.82
CA ASP A 47 -6.31 0.82 -4.76
C ASP A 47 -5.95 -0.67 -4.75
N LEU A 48 -6.87 -1.52 -4.28
CA LEU A 48 -6.76 -2.98 -4.24
C LEU A 48 -5.72 -3.52 -3.24
N ALA A 49 -5.23 -2.68 -2.32
CA ALA A 49 -4.39 -3.13 -1.21
C ALA A 49 -5.19 -4.09 -0.32
N ASN A 50 -4.73 -5.33 -0.17
CA ASN A 50 -5.40 -6.34 0.66
C ASN A 50 -4.78 -6.44 2.05
N TYR A 51 -5.59 -6.72 3.06
CA TYR A 51 -5.15 -6.81 4.45
C TYR A 51 -5.45 -8.18 5.06
N SER A 52 -4.42 -8.76 5.67
CA SER A 52 -4.56 -9.92 6.55
C SER A 52 -4.74 -9.46 8.00
N THR A 53 -5.41 -10.27 8.81
CA THR A 53 -5.67 -9.96 10.23
C THR A 53 -4.44 -10.09 11.14
N GLN A 54 -3.36 -10.72 10.68
CA GLN A 54 -2.20 -11.08 11.49
C GLN A 54 -0.89 -10.65 10.82
N GLY A 55 -0.81 -9.38 10.43
CA GLY A 55 0.37 -8.81 9.76
C GLY A 55 0.32 -8.98 8.24
N GLN A 56 1.04 -8.11 7.54
CA GLN A 56 0.95 -8.00 6.09
C GLN A 56 2.13 -8.70 5.42
N TRP A 57 1.86 -9.53 4.40
CA TRP A 57 2.92 -10.25 3.68
C TRP A 57 3.98 -9.30 3.09
N ARG A 58 3.57 -8.11 2.65
CA ARG A 58 4.45 -7.07 2.13
C ARG A 58 5.54 -6.62 3.12
N GLU A 59 5.39 -6.84 4.43
CA GLU A 59 6.46 -6.60 5.41
C GLU A 59 7.67 -7.54 5.21
N TYR A 60 7.45 -8.70 4.59
CA TYR A 60 8.43 -9.78 4.46
C TYR A 60 8.80 -10.08 3.00
N ALA A 61 8.03 -9.58 2.03
CA ALA A 61 8.16 -9.95 0.63
C ALA A 61 9.52 -9.56 0.01
N ILE A 62 10.09 -8.44 0.47
CA ILE A 62 11.41 -7.96 0.03
C ILE A 62 12.49 -8.44 0.98
N SER A 63 13.37 -9.28 0.46
CA SER A 63 14.59 -9.71 1.14
C SER A 63 15.68 -8.68 0.90
N THR A 64 16.48 -8.36 1.93
CA THR A 64 17.52 -7.34 1.86
C THR A 64 18.83 -7.85 2.43
N CYS A 65 19.91 -7.69 1.68
CA CYS A 65 21.26 -8.02 2.10
C CYS A 65 21.78 -7.00 3.12
N PRO A 66 22.29 -7.43 4.29
CA PRO A 66 22.65 -6.53 5.38
C PRO A 66 23.82 -5.61 5.02
N ASP A 67 24.81 -6.09 4.25
CA ASP A 67 26.02 -5.28 3.98
C ASP A 67 25.85 -4.38 2.75
N THR A 68 25.04 -4.83 1.78
CA THR A 68 24.96 -4.19 0.47
C THR A 68 23.66 -3.43 0.23
N LEU A 69 22.65 -3.61 1.08
CA LEU A 69 21.26 -3.20 0.82
C LEU A 69 20.70 -3.76 -0.49
N TYR A 70 21.29 -4.80 -1.07
CA TYR A 70 20.68 -5.43 -2.23
C TYR A 70 19.31 -5.98 -1.84
N SER A 71 18.26 -5.38 -2.40
CA SER A 71 16.87 -5.69 -2.09
C SER A 71 16.16 -6.21 -3.33
N VAL A 72 15.48 -7.34 -3.21
CA VAL A 72 14.63 -7.94 -4.26
C VAL A 72 13.52 -8.76 -3.59
N TYR A 73 12.52 -9.22 -4.34
CA TYR A 73 11.61 -10.24 -3.82
C TYR A 73 12.38 -11.49 -3.42
N GLY A 74 11.91 -12.17 -2.37
CA GLY A 74 12.59 -13.36 -1.83
C GLY A 74 12.89 -14.44 -2.88
N PHE A 75 11.98 -14.66 -3.83
CA PHE A 75 12.15 -15.65 -4.92
C PHE A 75 13.18 -15.24 -6.00
N ASP A 76 13.68 -14.01 -5.96
CA ASP A 76 14.73 -13.50 -6.85
C ASP A 76 16.09 -13.40 -6.14
N MET A 77 16.16 -13.60 -4.82
CA MET A 77 17.37 -13.34 -4.03
C MET A 77 18.54 -14.27 -4.36
N ASP A 78 18.29 -15.51 -4.71
CA ASP A 78 19.34 -16.50 -5.03
C ASP A 78 19.72 -16.53 -6.52
N LYS A 79 19.14 -15.63 -7.33
CA LYS A 79 19.41 -15.60 -8.77
C LYS A 79 20.80 -15.00 -9.03
N PRO A 80 21.69 -15.72 -9.73
CA PRO A 80 23.01 -15.22 -10.03
C PRO A 80 22.94 -14.03 -11.00
N LEU A 81 23.83 -13.06 -10.81
CA LEU A 81 24.05 -11.94 -11.71
C LEU A 81 25.34 -12.18 -12.49
N ASP A 82 25.37 -11.78 -13.76
CA ASP A 82 26.64 -11.65 -14.47
C ASP A 82 27.46 -10.48 -13.91
N ASP A 83 28.78 -10.48 -14.14
CA ASP A 83 29.71 -9.49 -13.58
C ASP A 83 29.33 -8.05 -13.95
N ALA A 84 28.85 -7.83 -15.17
CA ALA A 84 28.47 -6.51 -15.66
C ALA A 84 27.23 -5.99 -14.91
N THR A 85 26.23 -6.85 -14.72
CA THR A 85 25.00 -6.56 -13.99
C THR A 85 25.29 -6.36 -12.51
N ALA A 86 26.10 -7.22 -11.90
CA ALA A 86 26.52 -7.09 -10.50
C ALA A 86 27.25 -5.76 -10.24
N ALA A 87 28.14 -5.34 -11.15
CA ALA A 87 28.82 -4.05 -11.07
C ALA A 87 27.83 -2.87 -11.21
N ALA A 88 26.89 -2.94 -12.15
CA ALA A 88 25.87 -1.91 -12.34
C ALA A 88 24.93 -1.78 -11.13
N VAL A 89 24.51 -2.91 -10.56
CA VAL A 89 23.72 -2.96 -9.33
C VAL A 89 24.49 -2.36 -8.16
N THR A 90 25.75 -2.76 -7.95
CA THR A 90 26.59 -2.25 -6.86
C THR A 90 26.74 -0.72 -6.95
N ALA A 91 27.04 -0.19 -8.13
CA ALA A 91 27.14 1.25 -8.35
C ALA A 91 25.82 1.98 -8.06
N ARG A 92 24.67 1.37 -8.40
CA ARG A 92 23.35 1.94 -8.09
C ARG A 92 23.08 1.96 -6.58
N LEU A 93 23.38 0.87 -5.87
CA LEU A 93 23.20 0.76 -4.42
C LEU A 93 24.06 1.78 -3.67
N ASP A 94 25.31 1.98 -4.07
CA ASP A 94 26.21 2.99 -3.48
C ASP A 94 25.68 4.41 -3.65
N ALA A 95 25.06 4.71 -4.80
CA ALA A 95 24.43 6.00 -5.05
C ALA A 95 23.20 6.20 -4.13
N LEU A 96 22.36 5.18 -3.98
CA LEU A 96 21.16 5.25 -3.13
C LEU A 96 21.50 5.42 -1.65
N ARG A 97 22.49 4.68 -1.14
CA ARG A 97 22.97 4.82 0.25
C ARG A 97 23.38 6.26 0.55
N LYS A 98 24.10 6.91 -0.37
CA LYS A 98 24.53 8.30 -0.21
C LYS A 98 23.36 9.29 -0.32
N GLN A 99 22.47 9.08 -1.28
CA GLN A 99 21.35 9.97 -1.57
C GLN A 99 20.33 9.99 -0.42
N TYR A 100 19.99 8.81 0.10
CA TYR A 100 18.91 8.64 1.07
C TYR A 100 19.40 8.36 2.50
N LYS A 101 20.72 8.24 2.72
CA LYS A 101 21.34 7.89 4.01
C LYS A 101 20.77 6.58 4.59
N LEU A 102 20.56 5.60 3.72
CA LEU A 102 20.02 4.30 4.10
C LEU A 102 21.03 3.52 4.94
N ASP A 103 20.54 2.90 6.00
CA ASP A 103 21.26 1.99 6.88
C ASP A 103 20.50 0.67 6.96
N ALA A 104 21.20 -0.45 6.82
CA ALA A 104 20.60 -1.78 6.83
C ALA A 104 19.91 -2.13 8.15
N GLU A 105 20.38 -1.57 9.26
CA GLU A 105 19.81 -1.82 10.58
C GLU A 105 18.51 -1.04 10.81
N THR A 106 18.35 0.10 10.13
CA THR A 106 17.21 1.01 10.34
C THR A 106 16.34 1.20 9.09
N ILE A 107 16.60 0.45 8.01
CA ILE A 107 15.84 0.58 6.76
C ILE A 107 14.38 0.17 6.97
N GLU A 108 13.49 1.12 6.68
CA GLU A 108 12.05 0.93 6.78
C GLU A 108 11.56 -0.03 5.69
N THR A 109 10.43 -0.69 5.93
CA THR A 109 9.88 -1.69 4.99
C THR A 109 9.70 -1.11 3.58
N TRP A 110 9.11 0.08 3.45
CA TRP A 110 8.89 0.72 2.15
C TRP A 110 10.19 1.18 1.47
N GLU A 111 11.24 1.47 2.23
CA GLU A 111 12.57 1.81 1.68
C GLU A 111 13.20 0.58 1.01
N ARG A 112 12.99 -0.63 1.55
CA ARG A 112 13.44 -1.87 0.91
C ARG A 112 12.81 -2.03 -0.48
N TYR A 113 11.54 -1.68 -0.62
CA TYR A 113 10.86 -1.67 -1.93
C TYR A 113 11.44 -0.61 -2.88
N LEU A 114 11.77 0.59 -2.38
CA LEU A 114 12.43 1.61 -3.19
C LEU A 114 13.77 1.12 -3.74
N VAL A 115 14.60 0.54 -2.86
CA VAL A 115 15.88 -0.04 -3.27
C VAL A 115 15.66 -1.17 -4.27
N ALA A 116 14.69 -2.05 -4.02
CA ALA A 116 14.32 -3.11 -4.95
C ALA A 116 13.90 -2.57 -6.32
N GLY A 117 13.13 -1.48 -6.39
CA GLY A 117 12.72 -0.88 -7.66
C GLY A 117 13.92 -0.41 -8.47
N GLU A 118 14.93 0.13 -7.82
CA GLU A 118 16.17 0.56 -8.46
C GLU A 118 17.04 -0.61 -8.92
N VAL A 119 17.11 -1.69 -8.14
CA VAL A 119 17.73 -2.95 -8.58
C VAL A 119 17.01 -3.50 -9.81
N TYR A 120 15.67 -3.60 -9.76
CA TYR A 120 14.87 -4.15 -10.85
C TYR A 120 14.90 -3.31 -12.13
N LYS A 121 15.12 -1.99 -12.04
CA LYS A 121 15.42 -1.14 -13.21
C LYS A 121 16.75 -1.52 -13.86
N VAL A 122 17.79 -1.85 -13.09
CA VAL A 122 19.05 -2.38 -13.63
C VAL A 122 18.83 -3.74 -14.28
N LEU A 123 18.04 -4.61 -13.63
CA LEU A 123 17.65 -5.93 -14.13
C LEU A 123 16.61 -5.90 -15.28
N LYS A 124 16.25 -4.72 -15.78
CA LYS A 124 15.34 -4.52 -16.93
C LYS A 124 13.97 -5.18 -16.75
N LYS A 125 13.42 -5.17 -15.54
CA LYS A 125 12.02 -5.54 -15.34
C LYS A 125 11.11 -4.56 -16.08
N ASP A 126 10.00 -5.09 -16.56
CA ASP A 126 9.02 -4.31 -17.32
C ASP A 126 8.28 -3.29 -16.42
N PRO A 127 7.68 -2.24 -17.01
CA PRO A 127 6.99 -1.22 -16.23
C PRO A 127 5.79 -1.74 -15.41
N ARG A 128 5.09 -2.80 -15.84
CA ARG A 128 3.98 -3.36 -15.06
C ARG A 128 4.49 -3.94 -13.75
N PHE A 129 5.59 -4.68 -13.82
CA PHE A 129 6.26 -5.20 -12.63
C PHE A 129 6.66 -4.07 -11.67
N LEU A 130 7.31 -3.02 -12.18
CA LEU A 130 7.75 -1.89 -11.36
C LEU A 130 6.58 -1.10 -10.77
N ALA A 131 5.47 -0.95 -11.52
CA ALA A 131 4.24 -0.34 -11.02
C ALA A 131 3.68 -1.08 -9.80
N GLN A 132 3.56 -2.41 -9.90
CA GLN A 132 3.08 -3.24 -8.79
C GLN A 132 4.02 -3.16 -7.59
N LEU A 133 5.34 -3.17 -7.81
CA LEU A 133 6.32 -3.02 -6.74
C LEU A 133 6.17 -1.69 -6.00
N TYR A 134 5.98 -0.58 -6.72
CA TYR A 134 5.80 0.74 -6.10
C TYR A 134 4.42 0.90 -5.44
N LEU A 135 3.39 0.23 -5.94
CA LEU A 135 2.09 0.12 -5.24
C LEU A 135 2.27 -0.60 -3.90
N GLU A 136 2.93 -1.76 -3.89
CA GLU A 136 3.20 -2.49 -2.65
C GLU A 136 4.07 -1.69 -1.68
N ALA A 137 5.04 -0.92 -2.19
CA ALA A 137 5.82 0.01 -1.38
C ALA A 137 4.91 1.03 -0.68
N SER A 138 3.97 1.62 -1.43
CA SER A 138 3.01 2.60 -0.90
C SER A 138 2.09 1.98 0.15
N TRP A 139 1.65 0.73 -0.06
CA TRP A 139 0.84 -0.01 0.91
C TRP A 139 1.64 -0.35 2.17
N ALA A 140 2.91 -0.72 2.04
CA ALA A 140 3.78 -0.99 3.17
C ALA A 140 4.04 0.28 4.00
N ALA A 141 4.16 1.45 3.36
CA ALA A 141 4.21 2.72 4.07
C ALA A 141 2.88 3.02 4.79
N ARG A 142 1.75 2.81 4.12
CA ARG A 142 0.40 3.01 4.66
C ARG A 142 0.14 2.17 5.91
N ASP A 143 0.61 0.93 5.95
CA ASP A 143 0.43 0.02 7.10
C ASP A 143 0.92 0.62 8.41
N MET A 144 1.99 1.43 8.37
CA MET A 144 2.55 2.13 9.53
C MET A 144 1.58 3.16 10.14
N ALA A 145 0.65 3.69 9.34
CA ALA A 145 -0.31 4.71 9.75
C ALA A 145 -1.71 4.12 10.03
N VAL A 146 -2.16 3.15 9.23
CA VAL A 146 -3.57 2.72 9.26
C VAL A 146 -3.84 1.41 9.98
N GLY A 147 -2.85 0.55 10.18
CA GLY A 147 -3.05 -0.78 10.78
C GLY A 147 -4.19 -1.61 10.15
N VAL A 148 -4.68 -2.62 10.88
CA VAL A 148 -5.76 -3.50 10.39
C VAL A 148 -7.13 -3.02 10.86
N TYR A 149 -8.13 -3.06 9.97
CA TYR A 149 -9.55 -2.88 10.29
C TYR A 149 -10.33 -4.06 9.71
N VAL A 150 -10.86 -4.92 10.58
CA VAL A 150 -11.57 -6.15 10.15
C VAL A 150 -12.86 -5.77 9.42
N GLY A 151 -13.09 -6.36 8.25
CA GLY A 151 -14.32 -6.15 7.48
C GLY A 151 -14.40 -4.81 6.73
N LEU A 152 -13.31 -4.06 6.60
CA LEU A 152 -13.27 -2.87 5.74
C LEU A 152 -13.06 -3.28 4.27
N GLU A 153 -14.15 -3.63 3.59
CA GLU A 153 -14.13 -4.18 2.23
C GLU A 153 -14.32 -3.08 1.17
N GLY A 154 -13.26 -2.31 0.94
CA GLY A 154 -13.22 -1.32 -0.12
C GLY A 154 -13.82 0.04 0.24
N PRO A 155 -13.89 0.96 -0.74
CA PRO A 155 -14.26 2.35 -0.51
C PRO A 155 -15.74 2.57 -0.18
N VAL A 156 -16.64 1.66 -0.58
CA VAL A 156 -18.07 1.72 -0.21
C VAL A 156 -18.23 1.48 1.28
N ALA A 157 -17.67 0.37 1.79
CA ALA A 157 -17.68 0.05 3.21
C ALA A 157 -17.00 1.14 4.04
N ALA A 158 -15.89 1.70 3.53
CA ALA A 158 -15.24 2.84 4.17
C ALA A 158 -16.17 4.06 4.28
N ARG A 159 -16.88 4.42 3.20
CA ARG A 159 -17.83 5.54 3.22
C ARG A 159 -18.96 5.31 4.23
N GLU A 160 -19.57 4.12 4.23
CA GLU A 160 -20.63 3.78 5.18
C GLU A 160 -20.17 3.88 6.64
N LEU A 161 -18.93 3.46 6.92
CA LEU A 161 -18.35 3.54 8.26
C LEU A 161 -18.07 4.99 8.67
N LEU A 162 -17.57 5.81 7.75
CA LEU A 162 -17.39 7.24 8.00
C LEU A 162 -18.72 7.93 8.33
N ASP A 163 -19.79 7.62 7.59
CA ASP A 163 -21.12 8.19 7.83
C ASP A 163 -21.70 7.76 9.19
N GLN A 164 -21.40 6.53 9.63
CA GLN A 164 -21.75 6.06 10.99
C GLN A 164 -20.91 6.77 12.06
N GLY A 165 -19.63 6.94 11.82
CA GLY A 165 -18.71 7.68 12.69
C GLY A 165 -19.14 9.12 12.93
N GLU A 166 -19.61 9.80 11.89
CA GLU A 166 -20.19 11.15 11.99
C GLU A 166 -21.39 11.20 12.93
N LYS A 167 -22.30 10.23 12.85
CA LYS A 167 -23.45 10.15 13.76
C LYS A 167 -22.99 9.92 15.21
N GLU A 168 -21.96 9.13 15.42
CA GLU A 168 -21.39 8.88 16.75
C GLU A 168 -20.71 10.14 17.32
N LEU A 169 -20.04 10.94 16.49
CA LEU A 169 -19.40 12.20 16.89
C LEU A 169 -20.39 13.28 17.38
N LEU A 170 -21.67 13.18 17.02
CA LEU A 170 -22.74 14.05 17.53
C LEU A 170 -23.12 13.74 18.98
N ARG A 171 -22.73 12.58 19.50
CA ARG A 171 -22.98 12.23 20.91
C ARG A 171 -21.97 12.94 21.81
N GLN A 172 -22.36 13.13 23.06
CA GLN A 172 -21.46 13.66 24.08
C GLN A 172 -20.49 12.56 24.55
N LEU A 173 -19.36 12.45 23.87
CA LEU A 173 -18.30 11.49 24.19
C LEU A 173 -17.28 12.11 25.17
N PRO A 174 -16.76 11.34 26.14
CA PRO A 174 -15.57 11.72 26.90
C PRO A 174 -14.39 12.05 25.96
N PRO A 175 -13.50 13.00 26.32
CA PRO A 175 -12.40 13.43 25.45
C PRO A 175 -11.54 12.29 24.90
N ARG A 176 -11.20 11.30 25.74
CA ARG A 176 -10.42 10.13 25.33
C ARG A 176 -11.14 9.28 24.27
N GLU A 177 -12.43 9.02 24.46
CA GLU A 177 -13.23 8.24 23.50
C GLU A 177 -13.38 9.00 22.18
N ARG A 178 -13.59 10.32 22.25
CA ARG A 178 -13.65 11.19 21.07
C ARG A 178 -12.34 11.16 20.27
N LYS A 179 -11.18 11.23 20.94
CA LYS A 179 -9.86 11.09 20.30
C LYS A 179 -9.71 9.75 19.58
N VAL A 180 -10.01 8.64 20.26
CA VAL A 180 -9.94 7.30 19.66
C VAL A 180 -10.84 7.18 18.43
N LEU A 181 -12.07 7.68 18.51
CA LEU A 181 -13.00 7.70 17.38
C LEU A 181 -12.44 8.50 16.20
N LEU A 182 -12.01 9.74 16.44
CA LEU A 182 -11.46 10.61 15.38
C LEU A 182 -10.22 10.01 14.71
N HIS A 183 -9.29 9.47 15.48
CA HIS A 183 -8.11 8.79 14.93
C HIS A 183 -8.49 7.58 14.08
N ASN A 184 -9.45 6.77 14.53
CA ASN A 184 -9.94 5.62 13.76
C ASN A 184 -10.67 6.06 12.47
N LEU A 185 -11.46 7.13 12.50
CA LEU A 185 -12.10 7.68 11.30
C LEU A 185 -11.06 8.21 10.31
N ALA A 186 -9.98 8.83 10.77
CA ALA A 186 -8.86 9.22 9.91
C ALA A 186 -8.22 8.00 9.23
N ARG A 187 -8.00 6.90 9.97
CA ARG A 187 -7.45 5.63 9.41
C ARG A 187 -8.37 5.04 8.35
N VAL A 188 -9.68 4.97 8.62
CA VAL A 188 -10.69 4.47 7.66
C VAL A 188 -10.75 5.35 6.42
N ALA A 189 -10.79 6.67 6.59
CA ALA A 189 -10.78 7.62 5.48
C ALA A 189 -9.55 7.44 4.59
N HIS A 190 -8.37 7.28 5.20
CA HIS A 190 -7.14 7.07 4.46
C HIS A 190 -7.11 5.74 3.67
N ARG A 191 -7.60 4.64 4.27
CA ARG A 191 -7.80 3.36 3.57
C ARG A 191 -8.76 3.46 2.39
N GLY A 192 -9.86 4.21 2.54
CA GLY A 192 -10.79 4.53 1.44
C GLY A 192 -10.26 5.52 0.39
N GLY A 193 -9.10 6.14 0.63
CA GLY A 193 -8.54 7.20 -0.22
C GLY A 193 -9.29 8.54 -0.12
N PHE A 194 -10.02 8.78 0.96
CA PHE A 194 -10.79 10.01 1.20
C PHE A 194 -9.92 11.05 1.94
N ASN A 195 -8.99 11.67 1.22
CA ASN A 195 -7.98 12.58 1.80
C ASN A 195 -8.60 13.74 2.59
N ALA A 196 -9.61 14.40 2.05
CA ALA A 196 -10.27 15.52 2.71
C ALA A 196 -10.91 15.12 4.06
N ASP A 197 -11.53 13.94 4.13
CA ASP A 197 -12.08 13.39 5.36
C ASP A 197 -10.98 13.04 6.35
N ARG A 198 -9.92 12.36 5.90
CA ARG A 198 -8.74 12.03 6.73
C ARG A 198 -8.19 13.28 7.40
N ASP A 199 -7.92 14.32 6.63
CA ASP A 199 -7.31 15.56 7.13
C ASP A 199 -8.24 16.30 8.09
N ARG A 200 -9.54 16.30 7.81
CA ARG A 200 -10.56 16.84 8.72
C ARG A 200 -10.55 16.11 10.06
N TYR A 201 -10.52 14.78 10.07
CA TYR A 201 -10.52 14.01 11.31
C TYR A 201 -9.23 14.16 12.12
N LEU A 202 -8.06 14.20 11.47
CA LEU A 202 -6.78 14.47 12.15
C LEU A 202 -6.78 15.86 12.80
N LYS A 203 -7.30 16.88 12.10
CA LYS A 203 -7.43 18.22 12.65
C LYS A 203 -8.40 18.28 13.84
N LEU A 204 -9.53 17.57 13.77
CA LEU A 204 -10.46 17.48 14.89
C LEU A 204 -9.85 16.73 16.08
N PHE A 205 -9.03 15.70 15.83
CA PHE A 205 -8.33 14.93 16.87
C PHE A 205 -7.43 15.83 17.73
N GLU A 206 -6.65 16.70 17.09
CA GLU A 206 -5.80 17.70 17.78
C GLU A 206 -6.60 18.71 18.62
N GLN A 207 -7.85 18.97 18.25
CA GLN A 207 -8.70 19.97 18.92
C GLN A 207 -9.42 19.44 20.17
N VAL A 208 -9.39 18.12 20.42
CA VAL A 208 -10.08 17.53 21.58
C VAL A 208 -9.41 17.91 22.91
N GLY A 209 -8.11 18.18 22.90
CA GLY A 209 -7.31 18.56 24.07
C GLY A 209 -5.82 18.27 23.84
N ASP A 210 -4.99 18.50 24.86
CA ASP A 210 -3.54 18.27 24.78
C ASP A 210 -3.22 16.82 24.38
N LEU A 211 -2.27 16.64 23.47
CA LEU A 211 -1.79 15.33 23.06
C LEU A 211 -0.68 14.86 24.00
N ASP A 212 -0.73 13.60 24.42
CA ASP A 212 0.42 12.98 25.06
C ASP A 212 1.52 12.63 24.04
N ALA A 213 2.66 12.14 24.51
CA ALA A 213 3.80 11.83 23.65
C ALA A 213 3.50 10.73 22.62
N ASP A 214 2.69 9.73 22.99
CA ASP A 214 2.35 8.61 22.10
C ASP A 214 1.33 9.06 21.04
N GLU A 215 0.35 9.87 21.45
CA GLU A 215 -0.63 10.49 20.55
C GLU A 215 0.04 11.43 19.54
N GLN A 216 1.01 12.24 19.98
CA GLN A 216 1.78 13.11 19.10
C GLN A 216 2.63 12.29 18.13
N ALA A 217 3.33 11.26 18.60
CA ALA A 217 4.15 10.40 17.75
C ALA A 217 3.31 9.65 16.69
N ALA A 218 2.12 9.19 17.06
CA ALA A 218 1.19 8.55 16.14
C ALA A 218 0.69 9.54 15.07
N LEU A 219 0.31 10.76 15.46
CA LEU A 219 -0.12 11.81 14.54
C LEU A 219 1.01 12.21 13.58
N ASP A 220 2.22 12.41 14.08
CA ASP A 220 3.40 12.76 13.29
C ASP A 220 3.73 11.64 12.29
N THR A 221 3.65 10.37 12.72
CA THR A 221 3.85 9.22 11.85
C THR A 221 2.79 9.18 10.75
N PHE A 222 1.51 9.36 11.11
CA PHE A 222 0.42 9.36 10.14
C PHE A 222 0.65 10.45 9.08
N ARG A 223 0.89 11.70 9.49
CA ARG A 223 1.16 12.83 8.57
C ARG A 223 2.37 12.59 7.69
N ARG A 224 3.49 12.12 8.28
CA ARG A 224 4.70 11.80 7.53
C ARG A 224 4.42 10.79 6.42
N VAL A 225 3.67 9.73 6.72
CA VAL A 225 3.28 8.71 5.73
C VAL A 225 2.35 9.31 4.68
N ALA A 226 1.24 9.90 5.12
CA ALA A 226 0.13 10.33 4.28
C ALA A 226 0.46 11.53 3.37
N ASP A 227 1.30 12.45 3.85
CA ASP A 227 1.60 13.71 3.15
C ASP A 227 2.89 13.64 2.34
N THR A 228 3.82 12.76 2.73
CA THR A 228 5.17 12.71 2.14
C THR A 228 5.49 11.36 1.52
N ILE A 229 5.54 10.29 2.31
CA ILE A 229 6.10 9.00 1.86
C ILE A 229 5.18 8.33 0.83
N GLU A 230 3.92 8.12 1.19
CA GLU A 230 3.00 7.38 0.34
C GLU A 230 2.74 8.11 -1.00
N PRO A 231 2.48 9.44 -1.05
CA PRO A 231 2.33 10.14 -2.32
C PRO A 231 3.57 10.06 -3.22
N GLN A 232 4.78 10.02 -2.66
CA GLN A 232 6.00 9.83 -3.46
C GLN A 232 6.03 8.46 -4.13
N LEU A 233 5.70 7.40 -3.38
CA LEU A 233 5.64 6.02 -3.88
C LEU A 233 4.53 5.84 -4.91
N GLN A 234 3.35 6.42 -4.68
CA GLN A 234 2.25 6.43 -5.63
C GLN A 234 2.62 7.13 -6.94
N ARG A 235 3.38 8.23 -6.91
CA ARG A 235 3.86 8.88 -8.14
C ARG A 235 4.81 7.99 -8.96
N LEU A 236 5.66 7.21 -8.29
CA LEU A 236 6.51 6.23 -8.96
C LEU A 236 5.65 5.12 -9.61
N ALA A 237 4.63 4.63 -8.91
CA ALA A 237 3.67 3.69 -9.50
C ALA A 237 2.93 4.28 -10.71
N VAL A 238 2.46 5.52 -10.62
CA VAL A 238 1.82 6.24 -11.75
C VAL A 238 2.73 6.33 -12.96
N GLU A 239 4.02 6.66 -12.77
CA GLU A 239 4.99 6.73 -13.87
C GLU A 239 5.09 5.37 -14.59
N GLN A 240 5.21 4.29 -13.83
CA GLN A 240 5.36 2.94 -14.39
C GLN A 240 4.07 2.41 -15.02
N LEU A 241 2.90 2.72 -14.45
CA LEU A 241 1.60 2.40 -15.06
C LEU A 241 1.40 3.15 -16.39
N LYS A 242 1.81 4.42 -16.48
CA LYS A 242 1.78 5.18 -17.73
C LYS A 242 2.72 4.57 -18.78
N ALA A 243 3.93 4.18 -18.37
CA ALA A 243 4.88 3.52 -19.26
C ALA A 243 4.36 2.15 -19.75
N TYR A 244 3.70 1.38 -18.89
CA TYR A 244 3.05 0.12 -19.25
C TYR A 244 1.94 0.33 -20.29
N LEU A 245 1.02 1.28 -20.08
CA LEU A 245 -0.03 1.57 -21.05
C LEU A 245 0.51 2.12 -22.37
N ALA A 246 1.61 2.91 -22.32
CA ALA A 246 2.26 3.42 -23.51
C ALA A 246 2.98 2.35 -24.34
N SER A 247 3.27 1.16 -23.77
CA SER A 247 3.83 0.03 -24.53
C SER A 247 2.78 -0.78 -25.31
N ASP A 248 1.52 -0.34 -25.32
CA ASP A 248 0.39 -0.97 -26.01
C ASP A 248 0.23 -2.47 -25.65
N PRO A 249 -0.03 -2.78 -24.36
CA PRO A 249 -0.13 -4.16 -23.90
C PRO A 249 -1.37 -4.85 -24.48
N ASP A 250 -1.24 -6.14 -24.77
CA ASP A 250 -2.23 -6.94 -25.50
C ASP A 250 -3.29 -7.57 -24.61
N ASP A 251 -3.09 -7.62 -23.28
CA ASP A 251 -4.08 -8.11 -22.32
C ASP A 251 -5.09 -7.01 -21.92
N PRO A 252 -6.32 -7.03 -22.45
CA PRO A 252 -7.31 -5.98 -22.18
C PRO A 252 -7.77 -5.95 -20.73
N VAL A 253 -7.71 -7.07 -19.99
CA VAL A 253 -8.06 -7.10 -18.56
C VAL A 253 -7.01 -6.35 -17.75
N GLU A 254 -5.74 -6.55 -18.08
CA GLU A 254 -4.64 -5.84 -17.43
C GLU A 254 -4.58 -4.36 -17.82
N VAL A 255 -4.95 -4.01 -19.06
CA VAL A 255 -5.17 -2.61 -19.47
C VAL A 255 -6.25 -1.97 -18.60
N ALA A 256 -7.38 -2.66 -18.36
CA ALA A 256 -8.47 -2.14 -17.54
C ALA A 256 -8.04 -1.96 -16.08
N ARG A 257 -7.30 -2.94 -15.52
CA ARG A 257 -6.73 -2.86 -14.17
C ARG A 257 -5.76 -1.69 -14.02
N ALA A 258 -4.84 -1.52 -14.97
CA ALA A 258 -3.89 -0.40 -14.96
C ALA A 258 -4.59 0.96 -15.09
N THR A 259 -5.61 1.04 -15.94
CA THR A 259 -6.44 2.25 -16.12
C THR A 259 -7.18 2.61 -14.84
N TYR A 260 -7.78 1.62 -14.17
CA TYR A 260 -8.42 1.79 -12.86
C TYR A 260 -7.44 2.30 -11.80
N LEU A 261 -6.27 1.66 -11.67
CA LEU A 261 -5.27 2.05 -10.69
C LEU A 261 -4.74 3.46 -10.95
N LEU A 262 -4.54 3.86 -12.21
CA LEU A 262 -4.20 5.25 -12.54
C LEU A 262 -5.28 6.23 -12.10
N ALA A 263 -6.56 5.89 -12.26
CA ALA A 263 -7.67 6.72 -11.81
C ALA A 263 -7.70 6.85 -10.28
N ASP A 264 -7.54 5.73 -9.55
CA ASP A 264 -7.54 5.76 -8.08
C ASP A 264 -6.32 6.46 -7.48
N LEU A 265 -5.13 6.25 -8.06
CA LEU A 265 -3.93 6.98 -7.67
C LEU A 265 -4.06 8.47 -7.98
N ALA A 266 -4.64 8.86 -9.12
CA ALA A 266 -4.93 10.26 -9.40
C ALA A 266 -5.84 10.87 -8.33
N ARG A 267 -6.87 10.14 -7.88
CA ARG A 267 -7.76 10.59 -6.79
C ARG A 267 -7.00 10.76 -5.48
N ARG A 268 -6.19 9.76 -5.09
CA ARG A 268 -5.35 9.79 -3.87
C ARG A 268 -4.27 10.87 -3.90
N LEU A 269 -3.87 11.32 -5.08
CA LEU A 269 -2.92 12.41 -5.30
C LEU A 269 -3.60 13.77 -5.51
N ASP A 270 -4.88 13.90 -5.16
CA ASP A 270 -5.71 15.10 -5.28
C ASP A 270 -5.81 15.64 -6.72
N GLN A 271 -5.97 14.74 -7.69
CA GLN A 271 -6.15 15.05 -9.12
C GLN A 271 -7.55 14.62 -9.59
N PRO A 272 -8.64 15.23 -9.08
CA PRO A 272 -10.01 14.74 -9.26
C PRO A 272 -10.46 14.69 -10.73
N ARG A 273 -10.00 15.64 -11.57
CA ARG A 273 -10.32 15.62 -13.01
C ARG A 273 -9.73 14.41 -13.73
N GLN A 274 -8.47 14.06 -13.43
CA GLN A 274 -7.82 12.89 -14.03
C GLN A 274 -8.46 11.59 -13.52
N ALA A 275 -8.79 11.54 -12.23
CA ALA A 275 -9.50 10.42 -11.63
C ALA A 275 -10.86 10.19 -12.30
N ALA A 276 -11.69 11.22 -12.42
CA ALA A 276 -13.01 11.12 -13.05
C ALA A 276 -12.93 10.63 -14.51
N GLN A 277 -11.98 11.16 -15.29
CA GLN A 277 -11.75 10.69 -16.67
C GLN A 277 -11.32 9.22 -16.72
N GLY A 278 -10.43 8.81 -15.82
CA GLY A 278 -9.96 7.43 -15.75
C GLY A 278 -11.07 6.45 -15.36
N TYR A 279 -11.88 6.77 -14.35
CA TYR A 279 -13.03 5.93 -13.99
C TYR A 279 -14.06 5.85 -15.12
N ALA A 280 -14.36 6.96 -15.79
CA ALA A 280 -15.24 6.97 -16.95
C ALA A 280 -14.70 6.07 -18.08
N LEU A 281 -13.39 6.07 -18.32
CA LEU A 281 -12.76 5.20 -19.29
C LEU A 281 -12.93 3.72 -18.93
N VAL A 282 -12.67 3.32 -17.68
CA VAL A 282 -12.87 1.93 -17.21
C VAL A 282 -14.30 1.45 -17.44
N LEU A 283 -15.31 2.31 -17.24
CA LEU A 283 -16.71 1.97 -17.47
C LEU A 283 -17.04 1.67 -18.94
N THR A 284 -16.24 2.17 -19.89
CA THR A 284 -16.42 1.91 -21.32
C THR A 284 -15.69 0.67 -21.84
N MET A 285 -14.80 0.08 -21.03
CA MET A 285 -14.01 -1.10 -21.41
C MET A 285 -14.83 -2.38 -21.22
N SER A 286 -15.11 -3.11 -22.30
CA SER A 286 -15.94 -4.32 -22.28
C SER A 286 -15.33 -5.46 -21.45
N GLU A 287 -14.00 -5.52 -21.40
CA GLU A 287 -13.23 -6.56 -20.72
C GLU A 287 -12.89 -6.19 -19.27
N ALA A 288 -13.29 -5.00 -18.79
CA ALA A 288 -13.06 -4.61 -17.42
C ALA A 288 -13.81 -5.54 -16.45
N PRO A 289 -13.12 -6.12 -15.44
CA PRO A 289 -13.75 -6.91 -14.40
C PRO A 289 -14.96 -6.18 -13.78
N PRO A 290 -16.09 -6.86 -13.53
CA PRO A 290 -17.27 -6.24 -12.94
C PRO A 290 -16.97 -5.41 -11.69
N GLU A 291 -16.10 -5.92 -10.82
CA GLU A 291 -15.71 -5.27 -9.57
C GLU A 291 -15.02 -3.92 -9.81
N LEU A 292 -14.16 -3.82 -10.84
CA LEU A 292 -13.50 -2.56 -11.19
C LEU A 292 -14.47 -1.56 -11.80
N ARG A 293 -15.47 -2.03 -12.54
CA ARG A 293 -16.54 -1.16 -13.07
C ARG A 293 -17.43 -0.63 -11.94
N GLU A 294 -17.82 -1.48 -10.99
CA GLU A 294 -18.59 -1.06 -9.81
C GLU A 294 -17.82 -0.03 -8.98
N LEU A 295 -16.53 -0.27 -8.74
CA LEU A 295 -15.68 0.69 -8.04
C LEU A 295 -15.53 2.01 -8.79
N SER A 296 -15.35 1.95 -10.11
CA SER A 296 -15.24 3.14 -10.95
C SER A 296 -16.54 3.95 -10.96
N ALA A 297 -17.69 3.29 -11.01
CA ALA A 297 -18.99 3.94 -10.93
C ALA A 297 -19.19 4.64 -9.58
N PHE A 298 -18.89 3.93 -8.48
CA PHE A 298 -19.01 4.49 -7.14
C PHE A 298 -18.06 5.69 -6.96
N LEU A 299 -16.76 5.51 -7.15
CA LEU A 299 -15.75 6.54 -6.93
C LEU A 299 -15.90 7.72 -7.91
N GLY A 300 -16.29 7.45 -9.17
CA GLY A 300 -16.61 8.49 -10.14
C GLY A 300 -17.78 9.37 -9.70
N SER A 301 -18.86 8.78 -9.17
CA SER A 301 -20.03 9.55 -8.73
C SER A 301 -19.75 10.49 -7.55
N LEU A 302 -18.78 10.16 -6.70
CA LEU A 302 -18.33 11.04 -5.62
C LEU A 302 -17.63 12.30 -6.16
N LEU A 303 -16.97 12.22 -7.32
CA LEU A 303 -16.26 13.35 -7.92
C LEU A 303 -17.19 14.28 -8.71
N ASP A 304 -18.26 13.74 -9.29
CA ASP A 304 -19.28 14.54 -9.99
C ASP A 304 -20.06 15.47 -9.05
N GLY A 305 -20.19 15.09 -7.77
CA GLY A 305 -20.80 15.92 -6.72
C GLY A 305 -19.92 17.08 -6.23
N GLU A 306 -18.64 17.12 -6.62
CA GLU A 306 -17.66 18.14 -6.22
C GLU A 306 -17.24 19.06 -7.38
N ALA A 307 -17.86 18.91 -8.57
CA ALA A 307 -17.65 19.83 -9.68
C ALA A 307 -18.26 21.22 -9.34
N PRO A 308 -17.48 22.32 -9.43
CA PRO A 308 -17.97 23.66 -9.14
C PRO A 308 -19.06 24.14 -10.11
#